data_AF-A0A931QTQ3-F1
#
_entry.id   AF-A0A931QTQ3-F1
#
_cell.length_a   1.000
_cell.length_b   1.000
_cell.length_c   1.000
_cell.angle_alpha   90.00
_cell.angle_beta   90.00
_cell.angle_gamma   90.00
#
_symmetry.space_group_name_H-M   'P 1'
#
loop_
_entity.id
_entity.type
_entity.pdbx_description
1 polymer ?
#
loop_
_entity_poly.entity_id
_entity_poly.type
_entity_poly.pdbx_seq_one_letter_code
_entity_poly.pdbx_strand_id
1 'polypeptide(L)'
;MKILKKLIGLFTKRVSKSAPLIIIKKDTDEENIKEYKTIEEAIADLENDPNVPLDKIAKLKLSLKNLKNKTSIKIRNGEIIK
;
A
#
# COMPACT_ATOMS: atom_id res chain seq x y z
N MET A 1 -8.93 -17.55 -46.20
CA MET A 1 -8.82 -16.45 -45.20
C MET A 1 -9.06 -16.95 -43.76
N LYS A 2 -8.23 -17.89 -43.25
CA LYS A 2 -8.36 -18.39 -41.86
C LYS A 2 -7.16 -18.07 -40.97
N ILE A 3 -6.04 -17.67 -41.56
CA ILE A 3 -4.77 -17.41 -40.84
C ILE A 3 -4.76 -15.99 -40.24
N LEU A 4 -5.33 -14.99 -40.93
CA LEU A 4 -5.39 -13.61 -40.44
C LEU A 4 -6.20 -13.46 -39.14
N LYS A 5 -7.25 -14.28 -38.93
CA LYS A 5 -8.06 -14.24 -37.71
C LYS A 5 -7.29 -14.70 -36.46
N LYS A 6 -6.21 -15.49 -36.62
CA LYS A 6 -5.43 -16.04 -35.50
C LYS A 6 -4.40 -15.03 -34.95
N LEU A 7 -4.01 -14.03 -35.75
CA LEU A 7 -3.03 -12.99 -35.36
C LEU A 7 -3.65 -11.85 -34.54
N ILE A 8 -4.97 -11.63 -34.62
CA ILE A 8 -5.68 -10.55 -33.92
C ILE A 8 -5.83 -10.86 -32.41
N GLY A 9 -5.78 -12.15 -32.03
CA GLY A 9 -5.90 -12.59 -30.63
C GLY A 9 -4.69 -12.26 -29.74
N LEU A 10 -3.58 -11.79 -30.32
CA LEU A 10 -2.38 -11.35 -29.58
C LEU A 10 -2.47 -9.89 -29.11
N PHE A 11 -3.43 -9.11 -29.64
CA PHE A 11 -3.63 -7.69 -29.31
C PHE A 11 -4.81 -7.46 -28.35
N THR A 12 -5.40 -8.52 -27.80
CA THR A 12 -6.36 -8.39 -26.71
C THR A 12 -5.59 -7.97 -25.46
N LYS A 13 -5.49 -6.64 -25.31
CA LYS A 13 -5.04 -5.91 -24.13
C LYS A 13 -5.50 -6.68 -22.90
N ARG A 14 -4.55 -7.27 -22.16
CA ARG A 14 -4.83 -7.79 -20.82
C ARG A 14 -5.39 -6.61 -20.04
N VAL A 15 -6.67 -6.66 -19.72
CA VAL A 15 -7.29 -5.68 -18.83
C VAL A 15 -6.46 -5.73 -17.56
N SER A 16 -5.69 -4.66 -17.31
CA SER A 16 -4.97 -4.48 -16.06
C SER A 16 -6.01 -4.67 -14.98
N LYS A 17 -5.90 -5.75 -14.20
CA LYS A 17 -6.80 -6.01 -13.09
C LYS A 17 -6.61 -4.82 -12.15
N SER A 18 -7.60 -3.92 -12.14
CA SER A 18 -7.66 -2.81 -11.19
C SER A 18 -7.30 -3.35 -9.82
N ALA A 19 -6.32 -2.73 -9.17
CA ALA A 19 -5.96 -3.09 -7.81
C ALA A 19 -7.23 -3.06 -6.95
N PRO A 20 -7.42 -4.01 -6.03
CA PRO A 20 -8.59 -4.04 -5.17
C PRO A 20 -8.64 -2.75 -4.35
N LEU A 21 -9.69 -1.96 -4.55
CA LEU A 21 -10.00 -0.79 -3.74
C LEU A 21 -10.64 -1.27 -2.44
N ILE A 22 -9.95 -1.09 -1.32
CA ILE A 22 -10.52 -1.32 0.01
C ILE A 22 -11.21 -0.02 0.42
N ILE A 23 -12.54 -0.02 0.46
CA ILE A 23 -13.35 1.09 0.99
C ILE A 23 -13.74 0.72 2.42
N ILE A 24 -13.09 1.34 3.41
CA ILE A 24 -13.47 1.21 4.82
C ILE A 24 -14.51 2.29 5.09
N LYS A 25 -15.77 1.90 5.37
CA LYS A 25 -16.81 2.84 5.79
C LYS A 25 -16.52 3.30 7.22
N LYS A 26 -16.61 4.61 7.45
CA LYS A 26 -16.49 5.25 8.77
C LYS A 26 -17.82 5.08 9.50
N ASP A 27 -17.87 4.22 10.51
CA ASP A 27 -18.91 4.30 11.53
C ASP A 27 -18.63 5.55 12.37
N THR A 28 -19.66 6.38 12.56
CA THR A 28 -19.53 7.83 12.84
C THR A 28 -19.26 8.22 14.30
N ASP A 29 -18.81 7.32 15.17
CA ASP A 29 -18.89 7.56 16.62
C ASP A 29 -17.53 7.74 17.34
N GLU A 30 -16.45 8.13 16.64
CA GLU A 30 -15.17 8.48 17.28
C GLU A 30 -14.80 9.96 17.05
N GLU A 31 -15.01 10.79 18.08
CA GLU A 31 -14.88 12.25 18.08
C GLU A 31 -13.44 12.78 17.91
N ASN A 32 -12.42 11.93 17.82
CA ASN A 32 -11.00 12.35 17.73
C ASN A 32 -10.19 11.62 16.64
N ILE A 33 -10.81 11.30 15.50
CA ILE A 33 -10.06 10.76 14.36
C ILE A 33 -9.28 11.90 13.68
N LYS A 34 -7.96 11.91 13.86
CA LYS A 34 -7.05 12.75 13.08
C LYS A 34 -6.82 12.10 11.71
N GLU A 35 -7.23 12.77 10.64
CA GLU A 35 -7.03 12.30 9.27
C GLU A 35 -5.68 12.80 8.72
N TYR A 36 -4.96 11.91 8.04
CA TYR A 36 -3.65 12.19 7.44
C TYR A 36 -3.71 12.01 5.93
N LYS A 37 -3.06 12.90 5.18
CA LYS A 37 -2.98 12.80 3.72
C LYS A 37 -1.93 11.77 3.29
N THR A 38 -0.90 11.58 4.11
CA THR A 38 0.19 10.65 3.81
C THR A 38 0.60 9.85 5.04
N ILE A 39 1.22 8.69 4.82
CA ILE A 39 1.82 7.89 5.90
C ILE A 39 2.98 8.65 6.55
N GLU A 40 3.72 9.46 5.79
CA GLU A 40 4.78 10.33 6.30
C GLU A 40 4.27 11.32 7.36
N GLU A 41 3.13 11.96 7.13
CA GLU A 41 2.52 12.89 8.10
C GLU A 41 2.15 12.15 9.40
N ALA A 42 1.58 10.95 9.31
CA ALA A 42 1.27 10.14 10.48
C ALA A 42 2.53 9.71 11.25
N ILE A 43 3.61 9.37 10.56
CA ILE A 43 4.89 9.03 11.21
C ILE A 43 5.49 10.27 11.90
N ALA A 44 5.41 11.45 11.30
CA ALA A 44 5.92 12.69 11.90
C ALA A 44 5.20 13.05 13.20
N ASP A 45 3.91 12.77 13.30
CA ASP A 45 3.18 12.91 14.56
C ASP A 45 3.67 11.92 15.62
N LEU A 46 3.89 10.65 15.25
CA LEU A 46 4.40 9.62 16.15
C LEU A 46 5.81 9.94 16.66
N GLU A 47 6.64 10.64 15.88
CA GLU A 47 7.97 11.11 16.32
C GLU A 47 7.92 12.10 17.48
N ASN A 48 6.84 12.86 17.59
CA ASN A 48 6.66 13.84 18.64
C ASN A 48 5.95 13.24 19.87
N ASP A 49 5.48 11.99 19.80
CA ASP A 49 4.80 11.33 20.91
C ASP A 49 5.82 10.70 21.88
N PRO A 50 5.89 11.17 23.15
CA PRO A 50 6.82 10.64 24.14
C PRO A 50 6.55 9.18 24.52
N ASN A 51 5.35 8.65 24.22
CA ASN A 51 4.97 7.27 24.52
C ASN A 51 5.41 6.29 23.45
N VAL A 52 5.92 6.78 22.31
CA VAL A 52 6.32 5.93 21.19
C VAL A 52 7.84 5.76 21.19
N PRO A 53 8.34 4.52 21.31
CA PRO A 53 9.78 4.25 21.26
C PRO A 53 10.40 4.64 19.91
N LEU A 54 11.51 5.38 19.95
CA LEU A 54 12.21 5.89 18.76
C LEU A 54 12.72 4.76 17.85
N ASP A 55 13.11 3.62 18.41
CA ASP A 55 13.57 2.44 17.66
C ASP A 55 12.46 1.86 16.78
N LYS A 56 11.22 1.84 17.28
CA LYS A 56 10.05 1.38 16.50
C LYS A 56 9.74 2.33 15.35
N ILE A 57 9.87 3.64 15.58
CA ILE A 57 9.67 4.66 14.54
C ILE A 57 10.73 4.52 13.44
N ALA A 58 12.00 4.32 13.81
CA ALA A 58 13.07 4.10 12.84
C ALA A 58 12.82 2.84 11.99
N LYS A 59 12.38 1.74 12.61
CA LYS A 59 12.00 0.50 11.90
C LYS A 59 10.82 0.73 10.95
N LEU A 60 9.83 1.53 11.35
CA LEU A 60 8.67 1.87 10.53
C LEU A 60 9.08 2.69 9.30
N LYS A 61 9.91 3.72 9.47
CA LYS A 61 10.46 4.53 8.36
C LYS A 61 11.21 3.68 7.34
N LEU A 62 12.08 2.77 7.81
CA LEU A 62 12.82 1.87 6.94
C LEU A 62 11.88 0.93 6.16
N SER A 63 10.85 0.41 6.83
CA SER A 63 9.86 -0.47 6.21
C SER A 63 9.07 0.25 5.12
N LEU A 64 8.65 1.49 5.37
CA LEU A 64 7.96 2.32 4.37
C LEU A 64 8.85 2.64 3.17
N LYS A 65 10.13 2.99 3.40
CA LYS A 65 11.11 3.21 2.33
C LYS A 65 11.28 1.96 1.46
N ASN A 66 11.41 0.80 2.09
CA ASN A 66 11.54 -0.48 1.38
C ASN A 66 10.28 -0.83 0.59
N LEU A 67 9.10 -0.50 1.12
CA LEU A 67 7.82 -0.70 0.45
C LEU A 67 7.70 0.19 -0.79
N LYS A 68 7.98 1.50 -0.67
CA LYS A 68 7.91 2.45 -1.79
C LYS A 68 8.86 2.11 -2.94
N ASN A 69 10.00 1.50 -2.63
CA ASN A 69 11.01 1.15 -3.62
C ASN A 69 10.76 -0.20 -4.32
N LYS A 70 9.73 -0.96 -3.92
CA LYS A 70 9.42 -2.27 -4.51
C LYS A 70 8.15 -2.23 -5.35
N THR A 71 8.22 -2.80 -6.55
CA THR A 71 7.06 -3.00 -7.44
C THR A 71 6.18 -4.17 -7.00
N SER A 72 6.72 -5.10 -6.21
CA SER A 72 5.99 -6.25 -5.65
C SER A 72 6.56 -6.62 -4.27
N ILE A 73 5.67 -6.94 -3.34
CA ILE A 73 6.00 -7.39 -1.99
C ILE A 73 5.23 -8.66 -1.65
N LYS A 74 5.88 -9.55 -0.91
CA LYS A 74 5.26 -10.73 -0.30
C LYS A 74 5.22 -10.50 1.20
N ILE A 75 4.05 -10.72 1.80
CA ILE A 75 3.85 -10.57 3.24
C ILE A 75 3.44 -11.93 3.82
N ARG A 76 4.06 -12.33 4.92
CA ARG A 76 3.65 -13.49 5.73
C ARG A 76 3.75 -13.10 7.21
N ASN A 77 2.68 -13.31 7.97
CA ASN A 77 2.62 -13.01 9.41
C ASN A 77 3.00 -11.56 9.76
N GLY A 78 2.60 -10.59 8.93
CA GLY A 78 2.90 -9.17 9.17
C GLY A 78 4.33 -8.74 8.80
N GLU A 79 5.17 -9.63 8.28
CA GLU A 79 6.53 -9.31 7.85
C GLU A 79 6.70 -9.38 6.33
N ILE A 80 7.55 -8.50 5.79
CA ILE A 80 7.95 -8.50 4.38
C ILE A 80 9.00 -9.60 4.15
N ILE A 81 8.66 -10.59 3.32
CA ILE A 81 9.55 -11.69 2.96
C ILE A 81 10.16 -11.50 1.55
N LYS A 82 11.27 -12.20 1.28
CA LYS A 82 11.94 -12.19 -0.03
C LYS A 82 11.13 -12.94 -1.11
#